data_AF-A0A2M8PWD7-F1
#
_entry.id   AF-A0A2M8PWD7-F1
#
_cell.length_a   1.000
_cell.length_b   1.000
_cell.length_c   1.000
_cell.angle_alpha   90.00
_cell.angle_beta   90.00
_cell.angle_gamma   90.00
#
_symmetry.space_group_name_H-M   'P 1'
#
loop_
_entity.id
_entity.type
_entity.pdbx_description
1 polymer ?
#
loop_
_entity_poly.entity_id
_entity_poly.type
_entity_poly.pdbx_seq_one_letter_code
_entity_poly.pdbx_strand_id
1 'polypeptide(L)'
;CSTFLTEFSPISIKMAKVQGISLNPSEITGMCGRLRCCLVYEYEQYVEARQALPKRNKRVRTPHGEGKVLDVHPLQDAVTVLIGEARYIVKREDLVPLDELEALQKKAQGGCTRHESGGCTCGAKRAQPAPTDDSEEDDDFEDSDSWE
;
A
#
# COMPACT_ATOMS: atom_id res chain seq x y z
N CYS A 1 -5.19 29.92 -21.34
CA CYS A 1 -6.14 30.55 -20.38
C CYS A 1 -7.23 31.34 -21.09
N SER A 2 -6.92 32.11 -22.14
CA SER A 2 -7.89 32.95 -22.88
C SER A 2 -9.07 32.20 -23.52
N THR A 3 -8.97 30.89 -23.72
CA THR A 3 -10.02 30.08 -24.37
C THR A 3 -10.93 29.34 -23.39
N PHE A 4 -10.43 28.97 -22.21
CA PHE A 4 -11.12 28.01 -21.32
C PHE A 4 -11.30 28.47 -19.87
N LEU A 5 -10.59 29.52 -19.44
CA LEU A 5 -10.77 30.07 -18.10
C LEU A 5 -11.68 31.30 -18.19
N THR A 6 -12.88 31.18 -17.65
CA THR A 6 -13.87 32.27 -17.54
C THR A 6 -13.59 33.16 -16.32
N GLU A 7 -13.00 32.60 -15.26
CA GLU A 7 -12.66 33.31 -14.03
C GLU A 7 -11.19 33.07 -13.65
N PHE A 8 -10.52 34.11 -13.18
CA PHE A 8 -9.12 34.07 -12.78
C PHE A 8 -8.98 34.16 -11.26
N SER A 9 -8.79 33.00 -10.64
CA SER A 9 -8.35 32.93 -9.24
C SER A 9 -6.88 33.37 -9.11
N PRO A 10 -6.50 34.04 -8.01
CA PRO A 10 -5.12 34.41 -7.77
C PRO A 10 -4.24 33.16 -7.61
N ILE A 11 -3.16 33.08 -8.39
CA ILE A 11 -2.19 31.97 -8.35
C ILE A 11 -1.07 32.36 -7.40
N SER A 12 -0.69 31.45 -6.49
CA SER A 12 0.40 31.69 -5.53
C SER A 12 1.62 30.81 -5.81
N ILE A 13 2.82 31.34 -5.51
CA ILE A 13 4.09 30.59 -5.60
C ILE A 13 4.09 29.36 -4.69
N LYS A 14 3.31 29.39 -3.59
CA LYS A 14 3.14 28.25 -2.69
C LYS A 14 2.55 27.03 -3.41
N MET A 15 1.68 27.23 -4.40
CA MET A 15 1.07 26.14 -5.16
C MET A 15 2.10 25.39 -6.00
N ALA A 16 3.02 26.10 -6.65
CA ALA A 16 4.14 25.50 -7.37
C ALA A 16 5.03 24.66 -6.43
N LYS A 17 5.33 25.18 -5.23
CA LYS A 17 6.11 24.45 -4.22
C LYS A 17 5.40 23.18 -3.75
N VAL A 18 4.09 23.23 -3.53
CA VAL A 18 3.29 22.05 -3.16
C VAL A 18 3.34 21.02 -4.28
N GLN A 19 3.22 21.44 -5.53
CA GLN A 19 3.28 20.56 -6.70
C GLN A 19 4.68 20.01 -7.03
N GLY A 20 5.71 20.46 -6.32
CA GLY A 20 7.10 20.03 -6.56
C GLY A 20 7.73 20.66 -7.80
N ILE A 21 7.15 21.74 -8.32
CA ILE A 21 7.68 22.50 -9.45
C ILE A 21 8.79 23.43 -8.94
N SER A 22 9.90 23.53 -9.66
CA SER A 22 10.99 24.44 -9.27
C SER A 22 10.49 25.88 -9.21
N LEU A 23 11.07 26.70 -8.34
CA LEU A 23 10.75 28.13 -8.26
C LEU A 23 11.48 28.97 -9.33
N ASN A 24 12.14 28.33 -10.28
CA ASN A 24 12.78 28.98 -11.42
C ASN A 24 11.72 29.73 -12.25
N PRO A 25 11.90 31.03 -12.55
CA PRO A 25 10.91 31.83 -13.29
C PRO A 25 10.49 31.19 -14.62
N SER A 26 11.40 30.54 -15.35
CA SER A 26 11.11 29.86 -16.62
C SER A 26 10.14 28.66 -16.47
N GLU A 27 10.12 28.02 -15.30
CA GLU A 27 9.28 26.85 -15.03
C GLU A 27 7.90 27.22 -14.47
N ILE A 28 7.78 28.33 -13.75
CA ILE A 28 6.51 28.77 -13.12
C ILE A 28 5.80 29.90 -13.87
N THR A 29 6.50 30.61 -14.74
CA THR A 29 5.93 31.71 -15.55
C THR A 29 5.44 31.17 -16.88
N GLY A 30 4.24 31.60 -17.29
CA GLY A 30 3.69 31.33 -18.61
C GLY A 30 4.16 32.35 -19.64
N MET A 31 3.93 32.07 -20.93
CA MET A 31 4.30 32.98 -22.03
C MET A 31 3.64 34.36 -21.93
N CYS A 32 2.54 34.48 -21.17
CA CYS A 32 1.87 35.74 -20.89
C CYS A 32 2.55 36.58 -19.77
N GLY A 33 3.69 36.14 -19.23
CA GLY A 33 4.44 36.87 -18.19
C GLY A 33 3.85 36.79 -16.78
N ARG A 34 2.82 35.96 -16.57
CA ARG A 34 2.21 35.67 -15.26
C ARG A 34 2.49 34.23 -14.85
N LEU A 35 2.23 33.88 -13.59
CA LEU A 35 2.30 32.48 -13.14
C LEU A 35 1.39 31.58 -13.99
N ARG A 36 1.85 30.36 -14.28
CA ARG A 36 1.10 29.40 -15.11
C ARG A 36 -0.25 29.07 -14.46
N CYS A 37 -1.32 29.22 -15.24
CA CYS A 37 -2.68 28.97 -14.76
C CYS A 37 -3.00 27.49 -14.46
N CYS A 38 -2.18 26.56 -14.96
CA CYS A 38 -2.28 25.15 -14.59
C CYS A 38 -1.99 24.91 -13.11
N LEU A 39 -1.18 25.78 -12.47
CA LEU A 39 -0.83 25.66 -11.05
C LEU A 39 -2.05 25.72 -10.14
N VAL A 40 -3.09 26.47 -10.50
CA VAL A 40 -4.36 26.48 -9.75
C VAL A 40 -5.31 25.39 -10.22
N TYR A 41 -5.40 25.19 -11.53
CA TYR A 41 -6.29 24.21 -12.13
C TYR A 41 -6.05 22.78 -11.62
N GLU A 42 -4.77 22.40 -11.46
CA GLU A 42 -4.37 21.06 -11.04
C GLU A 42 -4.19 20.93 -9.52
N TYR A 43 -4.33 22.03 -8.76
CA TYR A 43 -3.91 22.07 -7.35
C TYR A 43 -4.70 21.12 -6.45
N GLU A 44 -6.03 21.17 -6.52
CA GLU A 44 -6.91 20.35 -5.69
C GLU A 44 -6.67 18.86 -5.99
N GLN A 45 -6.72 18.50 -7.27
CA GLN A 45 -6.45 17.14 -7.73
C GLN A 45 -5.06 16.64 -7.33
N TYR A 46 -4.04 17.48 -7.42
CA TYR A 46 -2.69 17.13 -7.00
C TYR A 46 -2.61 16.84 -5.50
N VAL A 47 -3.23 17.69 -4.66
CA VAL A 47 -3.21 17.54 -3.21
C VAL A 47 -3.92 16.26 -2.77
N GLU A 48 -5.08 15.97 -3.37
CA GLU A 48 -5.83 14.74 -3.09
C GLU A 48 -5.07 13.48 -3.53
N ALA A 49 -4.59 13.46 -4.78
CA ALA A 49 -3.84 12.32 -5.31
C ALA A 49 -2.56 12.05 -4.50
N ARG A 50 -1.86 13.10 -4.07
CA ARG A 50 -0.64 12.97 -3.26
C ARG A 50 -0.90 12.43 -1.86
N GLN A 51 -2.10 12.61 -1.30
CA GLN A 51 -2.47 12.00 -0.01
C GLN A 51 -2.73 10.50 -0.14
N ALA A 52 -3.23 10.06 -1.29
CA ALA A 52 -3.54 8.67 -1.53
C ALA A 52 -2.31 7.82 -1.94
N LEU A 53 -1.24 8.46 -2.42
CA LEU A 53 0.00 7.79 -2.80
C LEU A 53 0.99 7.65 -1.64
N PRO A 54 1.81 6.59 -1.61
CA PRO A 54 2.83 6.42 -0.57
C PRO A 54 3.89 7.51 -0.65
N LYS A 55 4.38 7.95 0.52
CA LYS A 55 5.43 8.97 0.62
C LYS A 55 6.75 8.46 0.05
N ARG A 56 7.57 9.38 -0.47
CA ARG A 56 8.96 9.10 -0.87
C ARG A 56 9.71 8.41 0.26
N ASN A 57 10.58 7.48 -0.11
CA ASN A 57 11.36 6.62 0.77
C ASN A 57 10.61 5.51 1.53
N LYS A 58 9.29 5.36 1.36
CA LYS A 58 8.57 4.19 1.90
C LYS A 58 8.91 2.92 1.12
N ARG A 59 8.88 1.78 1.82
CA ARG A 59 8.98 0.45 1.19
C ARG A 59 7.58 -0.01 0.79
N VAL A 60 7.45 -0.51 -0.42
CA VAL A 60 6.18 -1.01 -0.97
C VAL A 60 6.43 -2.33 -1.68
N ARG A 61 5.42 -3.21 -1.67
CA ARG A 61 5.41 -4.42 -2.47
C ARG A 61 4.73 -4.09 -3.80
N THR A 62 5.34 -4.57 -4.88
CA THR A 62 4.85 -4.40 -6.25
C THR A 62 4.86 -5.76 -6.96
N PRO A 63 4.23 -5.90 -8.14
CA PRO A 63 4.26 -7.14 -8.94
C PRO A 63 5.69 -7.59 -9.30
N HIS A 64 6.63 -6.65 -9.37
CA HIS A 64 8.03 -6.90 -9.69
C HIS A 64 8.90 -7.22 -8.45
N GLY A 65 8.32 -7.20 -7.26
CA GLY A 65 9.01 -7.42 -5.99
C GLY A 65 8.90 -6.25 -5.01
N GLU A 66 9.63 -6.35 -3.90
CA GLU A 66 9.70 -5.29 -2.90
C GLU A 66 10.68 -4.20 -3.33
N GLY A 67 10.24 -2.95 -3.21
CA GLY A 67 11.03 -1.80 -3.62
C GLY A 67 10.86 -0.59 -2.72
N LYS A 68 11.72 0.40 -2.94
CA LYS A 68 11.66 1.69 -2.25
C LYS A 68 11.14 2.76 -3.19
N VAL A 69 10.17 3.55 -2.75
CA VAL A 69 9.64 4.69 -3.52
C VAL A 69 10.71 5.77 -3.65
N LEU A 70 11.18 6.05 -4.86
CA LEU A 70 12.10 7.14 -5.19
C LEU A 70 11.35 8.44 -5.46
N ASP A 71 10.25 8.35 -6.20
CA ASP A 71 9.50 9.51 -6.63
C ASP A 71 8.00 9.21 -6.75
N VAL A 72 7.19 10.25 -6.66
CA VAL A 72 5.72 10.16 -6.65
C VAL A 72 5.19 11.05 -7.77
N HIS A 73 4.27 10.50 -8.59
CA HIS A 73 3.65 11.19 -9.73
C HIS A 73 2.15 11.31 -9.50
N PRO A 74 1.66 12.30 -8.71
CA PRO A 74 0.25 12.40 -8.33
C PRO A 74 -0.71 12.47 -9.53
N LEU A 75 -0.38 13.24 -10.55
CA LEU A 75 -1.23 13.40 -11.74
C LEU A 75 -1.26 12.16 -12.65
N GLN A 76 -0.33 11.22 -12.47
CA GLN A 76 -0.30 9.95 -13.21
C GLN A 76 -0.81 8.77 -12.35
N ASP A 77 -1.23 9.03 -11.11
CA ASP A 77 -1.59 8.02 -10.11
C ASP A 77 -0.56 6.88 -10.01
N ALA A 78 0.73 7.25 -10.03
CA ALA A 78 1.83 6.32 -10.11
C ALA A 78 3.02 6.75 -9.23
N VAL A 79 3.90 5.79 -8.95
CA VAL A 79 5.16 6.02 -8.22
C VAL A 79 6.32 5.36 -8.95
N THR A 80 7.50 5.95 -8.83
CA THR A 80 8.75 5.33 -9.27
C THR A 80 9.36 4.56 -8.11
N VAL A 81 9.45 3.24 -8.24
CA VAL A 81 10.07 2.35 -7.25
C VAL A 81 11.45 1.88 -7.73
N LEU A 82 12.37 1.74 -6.79
CA LEU A 82 13.65 1.09 -6.99
C LEU A 82 13.58 -0.34 -6.46
N ILE A 83 13.83 -1.32 -7.33
CA ILE A 83 13.89 -2.75 -7.01
C ILE A 83 15.25 -3.26 -7.48
N GLY A 84 16.11 -3.64 -6.54
CA GLY A 84 17.53 -3.88 -6.83
C GLY A 84 18.19 -2.62 -7.40
N GLU A 85 18.62 -2.68 -8.66
CA GLU A 85 19.23 -1.56 -9.40
C GLU A 85 18.30 -0.93 -10.45
N ALA A 86 17.14 -1.55 -10.71
CA ALA A 86 16.21 -1.13 -11.75
C ALA A 86 15.10 -0.23 -11.19
N ARG A 87 14.67 0.73 -12.01
CA ARG A 87 13.55 1.64 -11.71
C ARG A 87 12.31 1.22 -12.48
N TYR A 88 11.20 1.08 -11.77
CA TYR A 88 9.90 0.75 -12.35
C TYR A 88 8.89 1.84 -12.02
N ILE A 89 8.07 2.20 -13.01
CA ILE A 89 6.89 3.04 -12.79
C ILE A 89 5.73 2.10 -12.53
N VAL A 90 5.15 2.21 -11.34
CA VAL A 90 4.07 1.33 -10.88
C VAL A 90 2.88 2.19 -10.51
N LYS A 91 1.69 1.81 -10.99
CA LYS A 91 0.44 2.50 -10.68
C LYS A 91 -0.01 2.20 -9.26
N ARG A 92 -0.83 3.09 -8.70
CA ARG A 92 -1.40 2.93 -7.35
C ARG A 92 -2.05 1.57 -7.10
N GLU A 93 -2.81 1.06 -8.06
CA GLU A 93 -3.57 -0.20 -7.94
C GLU A 93 -2.70 -1.42 -7.63
N ASP A 94 -1.43 -1.38 -8.07
CA ASP A 94 -0.46 -2.47 -7.90
C ASP A 94 0.43 -2.30 -6.66
N LEU A 95 0.23 -1.24 -5.86
CA LEU A 95 1.02 -0.96 -4.67
C LEU A 95 0.38 -1.56 -3.43
N VAL A 96 1.12 -2.41 -2.74
CA VAL A 96 0.72 -2.89 -1.40
C VAL A 96 1.70 -2.34 -0.36
N PRO A 97 1.23 -1.53 0.62
CA PRO A 97 2.08 -1.04 1.70
C PRO A 97 2.63 -2.19 2.56
N LEU A 98 3.95 -2.28 2.71
CA LEU A 98 4.57 -3.33 3.54
C LEU A 98 4.25 -3.17 5.03
N ASP A 99 4.14 -1.92 5.51
CA ASP A 99 3.80 -1.60 6.90
C ASP A 99 2.44 -2.23 7.31
N GLU A 100 1.48 -2.31 6.39
CA GLU A 100 0.16 -2.90 6.65
C GLU A 100 0.23 -4.43 6.72
N LEU A 101 1.03 -5.05 5.86
CA LEU A 101 1.25 -6.50 5.88
C LEU A 101 1.95 -6.96 7.17
N GLU A 102 2.99 -6.24 7.60
CA GLU A 102 3.71 -6.54 8.84
C GLU A 102 2.83 -6.37 10.08
N ALA A 103 2.00 -5.31 10.13
CA ALA A 103 1.08 -5.08 11.23
C ALA A 103 0.00 -6.17 11.36
N LEU A 104 -0.52 -6.67 10.23
CA LEU A 104 -1.47 -7.78 10.21
C LEU A 104 -0.83 -9.09 10.66
N GLN A 105 0.38 -9.39 10.19
CA GLN A 105 1.13 -10.58 10.61
C GLN A 105 1.45 -10.57 12.11
N LYS A 106 1.87 -9.42 12.64
CA LYS A 106 2.15 -9.28 14.08
C LYS A 106 0.90 -9.46 14.94
N LYS A 107 -0.26 -8.95 14.50
CA LYS A 107 -1.55 -9.19 15.18
C LYS A 107 -1.98 -10.66 15.12
N ALA A 108 -1.70 -11.36 14.02
CA ALA A 108 -1.99 -12.78 13.88
C ALA A 108 -1.07 -13.68 14.74
N GLN A 109 0.22 -13.32 14.85
CA GLN A 109 1.21 -14.05 15.65
C GLN A 109 1.13 -13.77 17.15
N GLY A 110 0.66 -12.58 17.54
CA GLY A 110 0.34 -12.27 18.93
C GLY A 110 -0.96 -12.97 19.34
N GLY A 111 -0.89 -14.26 19.63
CA GLY A 111 -2.03 -15.06 20.08
C GLY A 111 -2.78 -14.44 21.27
N CYS A 112 -4.06 -14.81 21.44
CA CYS A 112 -4.83 -14.48 22.66
C CYS A 112 -4.00 -14.84 23.91
N THR A 113 -3.78 -13.88 24.81
CA THR A 113 -3.42 -14.19 26.19
C THR A 113 -4.59 -14.95 26.82
N ARG A 114 -4.45 -16.27 26.94
CA ARG A 114 -5.43 -17.13 27.61
C ARG A 114 -5.42 -16.79 29.10
N HIS A 115 -6.51 -16.21 29.62
CA HIS A 115 -6.72 -16.12 31.06
C HIS A 115 -7.11 -17.51 31.60
N GLU A 116 -6.70 -17.82 32.83
CA GLU A 116 -6.92 -19.11 33.51
C GLU A 116 -8.41 -19.48 33.63
N SER A 117 -9.32 -18.49 33.53
CA SER A 117 -10.78 -18.66 33.54
C SER A 117 -11.41 -19.04 32.20
N GLY A 118 -10.62 -19.37 31.17
CA GLY A 118 -11.12 -20.01 29.95
C GLY A 118 -11.94 -19.13 29.00
N GLY A 119 -12.07 -17.83 29.24
CA GLY A 119 -12.69 -16.88 28.31
C GLY A 119 -11.66 -16.02 27.57
N CYS A 120 -11.64 -16.06 26.22
CA CYS A 120 -10.99 -15.00 25.43
C CYS A 120 -12.07 -13.97 25.02
N THR A 121 -11.86 -12.70 25.35
CA THR A 121 -12.79 -11.58 25.05
C THR A 121 -12.46 -10.84 23.75
N CYS A 122 -11.52 -11.36 22.95
CA CYS A 122 -10.97 -10.64 21.79
C CYS A 122 -11.86 -10.65 20.53
N GLY A 123 -13.03 -11.31 20.56
CA GLY A 123 -13.95 -11.36 19.43
C GLY A 123 -13.47 -12.15 18.21
N ALA A 124 -12.31 -12.81 18.26
CA ALA A 124 -11.85 -13.69 17.18
C ALA A 124 -12.70 -14.97 17.14
N LYS A 125 -13.42 -15.20 16.04
CA LYS A 125 -14.12 -16.47 15.81
C LYS A 125 -13.09 -17.60 15.78
N ARG A 126 -13.30 -18.64 16.59
CA ARG A 126 -12.45 -19.82 16.70
C ARG A 126 -12.34 -20.49 15.32
N ALA A 127 -11.14 -20.51 14.73
CA ALA A 127 -10.86 -21.40 13.61
C ALA A 127 -10.82 -22.83 14.17
N GLN A 128 -11.56 -23.75 13.53
CA GLN A 128 -11.53 -25.16 13.92
C GLN A 128 -10.16 -25.75 13.58
N PRO A 129 -9.55 -26.55 14.47
CA PRO A 129 -8.30 -27.24 14.16
C PRO A 129 -8.54 -28.27 13.05
N ALA A 130 -7.56 -28.41 12.16
CA ALA A 130 -7.57 -29.42 11.10
C ALA A 130 -7.60 -30.84 11.71
N PRO A 131 -8.32 -31.79 11.09
CA PRO A 131 -8.37 -33.17 11.57
C PRO A 131 -6.98 -33.82 11.47
N THR A 132 -6.53 -34.47 12.55
CA THR A 132 -5.34 -35.32 12.55
C THR A 132 -5.71 -36.70 12.02
N ASP A 133 -4.89 -37.20 11.10
CA ASP A 133 -4.95 -38.57 10.59
C ASP A 133 -4.16 -39.44 11.57
N ASP A 134 -4.88 -40.14 12.45
CA ASP A 134 -4.33 -41.10 13.40
C ASP A 134 -4.63 -42.51 12.88
N SER A 135 -3.68 -43.09 12.14
CA SER A 135 -3.67 -44.51 11.79
C SER A 135 -2.54 -45.22 12.56
N GLU A 136 -2.84 -45.65 13.77
CA GLU A 136 -2.09 -46.69 14.50
C GLU A 136 -3.13 -47.64 15.12
N GLU A 137 -3.41 -48.75 14.42
CA GLU A 137 -4.05 -49.93 15.00
C GLU A 137 -2.97 -51.02 15.08
N ASP A 138 -2.40 -51.19 16.27
CA ASP A 138 -1.79 -52.43 16.69
C ASP A 138 -2.59 -52.91 17.91
N ASP A 139 -3.35 -54.00 17.76
CA ASP A 139 -3.74 -54.85 18.88
C ASP A 139 -3.68 -56.31 18.42
N ASP A 140 -2.68 -56.99 18.97
CA ASP A 140 -2.35 -58.40 18.84
C ASP A 140 -3.21 -59.17 19.85
N PHE A 141 -4.03 -60.14 19.43
CA PHE A 141 -4.55 -61.16 20.36
C PHE A 141 -4.84 -62.50 19.69
N GLU A 142 -4.14 -63.50 20.24
CA GLU A 142 -3.98 -64.93 19.99
C GLU A 142 -5.20 -65.80 19.62
N ASP A 143 -4.88 -66.79 18.77
CA ASP A 143 -5.15 -68.24 18.86
C ASP A 143 -6.60 -68.78 18.84
N SER A 144 -6.88 -69.64 17.86
CA SER A 144 -7.19 -71.07 18.10
C SER A 144 -7.80 -71.76 16.85
N ASP A 145 -7.22 -72.93 16.52
CA ASP A 145 -7.79 -74.14 15.91
C ASP A 145 -8.97 -74.07 14.90
N SER A 146 -8.80 -74.79 13.77
CA SER A 146 -9.44 -76.10 13.57
C SER A 146 -9.84 -76.40 12.11
N TRP A 147 -9.17 -77.41 11.53
CA TRP A 147 -9.63 -78.43 10.57
C TRP A 147 -10.93 -78.22 9.76
N GLU A 148 -10.82 -78.16 8.42
CA GLU A 148 -11.17 -79.22 7.42
C GLU A 148 -11.00 -78.71 5.97
#